data_AF-T1BZH2-F1
#
_entry.id   AF-T1BZH2-F1
#
_cell.length_a   1.000
_cell.length_b   1.000
_cell.length_c   1.000
_cell.angle_alpha   90.00
_cell.angle_beta   90.00
_cell.angle_gamma   90.00
#
_symmetry.space_group_name_H-M   'P 1'
#
loop_
_entity.id
_entity.type
_entity.pdbx_description
1 polymer ?
#
loop_
_entity_poly.entity_id
_entity_poly.type
_entity_poly.pdbx_seq_one_letter_code
_entity_poly.pdbx_strand_id
1 'polypeptide(L)' 'RRICANTASTPARRDICFVATCGIKSFFVPRSHPDGIDINLCCLDVDSVPEYTLQAFRDAEREASTAALAHLSVPGPH' A
#
# COMPACT_ATOMS: atom_id res chain seq x y z
N ARG A 1 -1.16 -18.33 -9.47
CA ARG A 1 -0.29 -18.72 -8.32
C ARG A 1 -0.90 -18.09 -7.08
N ARG A 2 -1.06 -18.80 -5.95
CA ARG A 2 -1.56 -18.16 -4.71
C ARG A 2 -0.51 -17.17 -4.22
N ILE A 3 -0.85 -15.87 -4.22
CA ILE A 3 0.08 -14.81 -3.84
C ILE A 3 0.05 -14.59 -2.32
N CYS A 4 -1.10 -14.72 -1.66
CA CYS A 4 -1.28 -14.26 -0.28
C CYS A 4 -1.28 -15.37 0.77
N ALA A 5 -0.41 -15.23 1.77
CA ALA A 5 -0.58 -15.78 3.11
C ALA A 5 -0.94 -14.65 4.08
N ASN A 6 -2.04 -14.80 4.81
CA ASN A 6 -2.62 -13.78 5.68
C ASN A 6 -2.25 -14.05 7.14
N THR A 7 -1.47 -13.17 7.79
CA THR A 7 -1.15 -13.29 9.24
C THR A 7 -2.00 -12.32 10.07
N ALA A 8 -3.20 -12.73 10.48
CA ALA A 8 -3.92 -12.02 11.55
C ALA A 8 -4.84 -12.97 12.32
N SER A 9 -4.59 -13.05 13.62
CA SER A 9 -5.31 -13.85 14.63
C SER A 9 -6.34 -13.02 15.42
N THR A 10 -6.86 -11.92 14.86
CA THR A 10 -7.88 -11.07 15.50
C THR A 10 -9.00 -10.69 14.52
N PRO A 11 -10.27 -10.59 14.97
CA PRO A 11 -11.45 -10.53 14.10
C PRO A 11 -11.74 -9.13 13.51
N ALA A 12 -10.78 -8.20 13.54
CA ALA A 12 -10.88 -6.87 12.92
C ALA A 12 -9.81 -6.74 11.81
N ARG A 13 -9.90 -7.60 10.80
CA ARG A 13 -8.87 -7.77 9.76
C ARG A 13 -8.74 -6.52 8.87
N ARG A 14 -7.68 -5.75 9.11
CA ARG A 14 -7.00 -4.98 8.05
C ARG A 14 -5.99 -5.94 7.43
N ASP A 15 -6.32 -6.50 6.27
CA ASP A 15 -5.56 -7.59 5.69
C ASP A 15 -4.17 -7.11 5.25
N ILE A 16 -3.14 -7.77 5.78
CA ILE A 16 -1.76 -7.68 5.31
C ILE A 16 -1.51 -8.96 4.52
N CYS A 17 -1.15 -8.81 3.25
CA CYS A 17 -0.80 -9.93 2.38
C CYS A 17 0.73 -10.05 2.26
N PHE A 18 1.21 -11.28 2.39
CA PHE A 18 2.61 -11.64 2.14
C PHE A 18 2.70 -12.61 0.97
N VAL A 19 3.74 -12.45 0.15
CA VAL A 19 4.08 -13.36 -0.93
C VAL A 19 4.36 -14.75 -0.35
N ALA A 20 3.54 -15.73 -0.72
CA ALA A 20 3.61 -17.08 -0.16
C ALA A 20 4.97 -17.77 -0.36
N THR A 21 5.73 -17.38 -1.38
CA THR A 21 7.03 -17.99 -1.72
C THR A 21 8.19 -17.47 -0.87
N CYS A 22 8.20 -16.18 -0.51
CA CYS A 22 9.36 -15.53 0.12
C CYS A 22 9.02 -14.74 1.39
N GLY A 23 7.74 -14.59 1.75
CA GLY A 23 7.31 -13.89 2.95
C GLY A 23 7.42 -12.36 2.88
N ILE A 24 7.64 -11.78 1.69
CA ILE A 24 7.68 -10.32 1.50
C ILE A 24 6.26 -9.75 1.58
N LYS A 25 6.06 -8.64 2.28
CA LYS A 25 4.77 -7.92 2.31
C LYS A 25 4.47 -7.36 0.92
N SER A 26 3.39 -7.84 0.29
CA SER A 26 2.98 -7.40 -1.05
C SER A 26 2.02 -6.22 -0.99
N PHE A 27 0.98 -6.28 -0.15
CA PHE A 27 0.06 -5.16 0.06
C PHE A 27 -0.60 -5.18 1.45
N PHE A 28 -1.13 -4.03 1.87
CA PHE A 28 -1.99 -3.94 3.06
C PHE A 28 -2.89 -2.69 3.03
N VAL A 29 -3.95 -2.68 3.86
CA VAL A 29 -4.79 -1.50 4.10
C VAL A 29 -4.22 -0.66 5.25
N PRO A 30 -3.75 0.59 5.02
CA PRO A 30 -3.22 1.45 6.07
C PRO A 30 -4.27 1.82 7.13
N ARG A 31 -3.82 2.03 8.37
CA ARG A 31 -4.72 2.48 9.44
C ARG A 31 -5.18 3.93 9.26
N SER A 32 -4.31 4.79 8.73
CA SER A 32 -4.57 6.22 8.49
C SER A 32 -5.46 6.47 7.27
N HIS A 33 -5.49 5.53 6.32
CA HIS A 33 -6.29 5.59 5.10
C HIS A 33 -6.98 4.24 4.91
N PRO A 34 -8.10 4.00 5.62
CA PRO A 34 -8.79 2.71 5.60
C PRO A 34 -9.40 2.37 4.23
N ASP A 35 -9.64 3.37 3.40
CA ASP A 35 -10.11 3.20 2.02
C ASP A 35 -8.96 3.07 1.02
N GLY A 36 -7.71 3.18 1.49
CA GLY A 36 -6.51 3.08 0.68
C GLY A 36 -5.85 1.70 0.75
N ILE A 37 -4.98 1.42 -0.21
CA ILE A 37 -4.13 0.22 -0.25
C ILE A 37 -2.69 0.67 -0.45
N ASP A 38 -1.78 0.16 0.37
CA ASP A 38 -0.33 0.26 0.17
C ASP A 38 0.15 -0.99 -0.58
N ILE A 39 0.92 -0.77 -1.65
CA ILE A 39 1.44 -1.82 -2.52
C ILE A 39 2.96 -1.71 -2.60
N ASN A 40 3.64 -2.84 -2.45
CA ASN A 40 5.07 -2.93 -2.69
C ASN A 40 5.33 -3.02 -4.21
N LEU A 41 5.93 -1.98 -4.80
CA LEU A 41 6.25 -1.91 -6.22
C LEU A 41 7.09 -3.11 -6.71
N CYS A 42 7.98 -3.65 -5.87
CA CYS A 42 8.81 -4.82 -6.21
C CYS A 42 8.00 -6.13 -6.31
N CYS A 43 6.73 -6.13 -5.89
CA CYS A 43 5.82 -7.25 -6.01
C CYS A 43 4.85 -7.13 -7.18
N LEU A 44 4.94 -6.06 -7.99
CA LEU A 44 4.16 -5.90 -9.21
C LEU A 44 4.88 -6.54 -10.39
N ASP A 45 4.11 -7.10 -11.33
CA ASP A 45 4.66 -7.57 -12.60
C ASP A 45 5.14 -6.36 -13.42
N VAL A 46 6.32 -6.46 -14.03
CA VAL A 46 6.94 -5.36 -14.79
C VAL A 46 6.00 -4.83 -15.89
N ASP A 47 5.21 -5.69 -16.51
CA ASP A 47 4.27 -5.31 -17.56
C ASP A 47 2.98 -4.64 -17.03
N SER A 48 2.74 -4.69 -15.72
CA SER A 48 1.52 -4.14 -15.10
C SER A 48 1.59 -2.64 -14.80
N VAL A 49 2.79 -2.08 -14.65
CA VAL A 49 3.04 -0.67 -14.38
C VAL A 49 4.17 -0.18 -15.30
N PRO A 50 3.83 0.31 -16.52
CA PRO A 50 4.83 0.66 -17.51
C PRO A 50 5.63 1.92 -17.13
N GLU A 51 5.08 2.78 -16.27
CA GLU A 51 5.72 4.02 -15.83
C GLU A 51 5.37 4.32 -14.36
N TYR A 52 6.36 4.76 -13.59
CA TYR A 52 6.17 5.24 -12.22
C TYR A 52 7.16 6.36 -11.92
N THR A 53 6.78 7.26 -11.00
CA THR A 53 7.66 8.30 -10.46
C THR A 53 7.90 8.03 -8.98
N LEU A 54 9.16 8.11 -8.54
CA LEU A 54 9.51 8.02 -7.12
C LEU A 54 9.51 9.41 -6.49
N GLN A 55 8.62 9.62 -5.53
CA GLN A 55 8.59 10.83 -4.73
C GLN A 55 8.82 10.49 -3.25
N ALA A 56 9.77 11.19 -2.63
CA ALA A 56 10.05 11.00 -1.21
C ALA A 56 8.88 11.51 -0.36
N PHE A 57 8.46 10.70 0.61
CA PHE A 57 7.49 11.09 1.64
C PHE A 57 8.20 11.15 2.99
N ARG A 58 8.20 12.31 3.64
CA ARG A 58 8.84 12.49 4.95
C ARG A 58 7.78 12.56 6.04
N ASP A 59 7.74 11.55 6.89
CA ASP A 59 6.78 11.50 7.99
C ASP A 59 7.02 12.60 9.04
N ALA A 60 8.26 13.10 9.17
CA ALA A 60 8.57 14.27 9.99
C ALA A 60 7.86 15.57 9.51
N GLU A 61 7.51 15.65 8.23
CA GLU A 61 6.81 16.76 7.58
C GLU A 61 5.51 16.25 6.92
N ARG A 62 4.77 15.43 7.67
CA ARG A 62 3.63 14.66 7.15
C ARG A 62 2.56 15.52 6.50
N GLU A 63 2.19 16.65 7.09
CA GLU A 63 1.16 17.55 6.52
C GLU A 63 1.59 18.09 5.15
N ALA A 64 2.83 18.58 5.04
CA ALA A 64 3.37 19.11 3.79
C ALA A 64 3.53 18.01 2.72
N SER A 65 4.06 16.85 3.10
CA SER A 65 4.22 15.70 2.20
C SER A 65 2.87 15.19 1.69
N THR A 66 1.84 15.18 2.56
CA THR A 66 0.49 14.78 2.17
C THR A 66 -0.14 15.79 1.21
N ALA A 67 -0.02 17.10 1.50
CA ALA A 67 -0.54 18.15 0.63
C ALA A 67 0.11 18.12 -0.77
N ALA A 68 1.41 17.86 -0.85
CA ALA A 68 2.13 17.74 -2.12
C ALA A 68 1.60 16.61 -3.01
N LEU A 69 1.09 15.53 -2.42
CA LEU A 69 0.58 14.35 -3.13
C LEU A 69 -0.96 14.33 -3.26
N ALA A 70 -1.68 15.28 -2.67
CA ALA A 70 -3.14 15.25 -2.57
C ALA A 70 -3.84 15.18 -3.95
N HIS A 71 -3.26 15.79 -4.97
CA HIS A 71 -3.77 15.79 -6.35
C HIS A 71 -3.68 14.42 -7.05
N LEU A 72 -2.92 13.47 -6.50
CA LEU A 72 -2.79 12.10 -7.01
C LEU A 72 -3.80 11.14 -6.37
N SER A 73 -4.51 11.59 -5.35
CA SER A 73 -5.49 10.77 -4.60
C SER A 73 -6.91 11.18 -4.97
N VAL A 74 -7.80 10.19 -5.10
CA VAL A 74 -9.23 10.43 -5.19
C VAL A 74 -9.77 10.66 -3.76
N PRO A 75 -10.63 11.67 -3.51
CA PRO A 75 -11.28 11.80 -2.20
C PRO A 75 -12.06 10.52 -1.88
N GLY A 76 -11.79 9.92 -0.72
CA GLY A 76 -12.54 8.76 -0.23
C GLY A 76 -13.99 9.12 0.12
N PRO A 77 -14.93 8.17 0.06
CA PRO A 77 -16.27 8.39 0.60
C PRO A 77 -16.17 8.50 2.12
N HIS A 78 -16.55 9.64 2.69
CA HIS A 78 -16.69 9.81 4.13
C HIS A 78 -17.90 9.06 4.68
#